data_AF-B2VV18-F1
#
_entry.id   AF-B2VV18-F1
#
_cell.length_a   1.000
_cell.length_b   1.000
_cell.length_c   1.000
_cell.angle_alpha   90.00
_cell.angle_beta   90.00
_cell.angle_gamma   90.00
#
_symmetry.space_group_name_H-M   'P 1'
#
loop_
_entity.id
_entity.type
_entity.pdbx_description
1 polymer ?
#
loop_
_entity_poly.entity_id
_entity_poly.type
_entity_poly.pdbx_seq_one_letter_code
_entity_poly.pdbx_strand_id
1 'polypeptide(L)'
;MRVEPELSLQPWGQWDLQQSLNAWDELVAAIEERMPVQPEQRSDTTTLFETTVAERWCDHPFQRAFLTQARASNNSTMNIAPGVNPWNSPTFEAIHAKEPINSERRLAIGNKPSDDPQRECHRDRNFAPVLLFPSDTTVAHPASRRFDNFWGRGLVLLERRAGLYLYPEEEWGDAVLFVHGKRRDTLFTYQNGWCPWMRVRPLATLREVLTFWKFLVVDGVWQVNEYGVVGGESYFDELDGSRKVVELAATQTEVDFRAPWSVAPAY
;
A
#
# COMPACT_ATOMS: atom_id res chain seq x y z
N MET A 1 -9.76 28.75 30.02
CA MET A 1 -10.60 28.02 29.06
C MET A 1 -9.78 26.81 28.60
N ARG A 2 -10.03 25.63 29.15
CA ARG A 2 -9.37 24.40 28.70
C ARG A 2 -10.11 23.99 27.43
N VAL A 3 -9.45 24.06 26.29
CA VAL A 3 -9.94 23.46 25.05
C VAL A 3 -9.84 21.96 25.29
N GLU A 4 -10.97 21.28 25.47
CA GLU A 4 -10.97 19.82 25.39
C GLU A 4 -10.49 19.44 23.99
N PRO A 5 -9.52 18.52 23.84
CA PRO A 5 -9.17 18.04 22.53
C PRO A 5 -10.42 17.40 21.94
N GLU A 6 -10.89 17.88 20.80
CA GLU A 6 -11.87 17.17 19.99
C GLU A 6 -11.33 15.75 19.81
N LEU A 7 -11.99 14.78 20.43
CA LEU A 7 -11.69 13.36 20.27
C LEU A 7 -12.07 13.00 18.83
N SER A 8 -11.16 13.25 17.89
CA SER A 8 -11.30 12.77 16.52
C SER A 8 -11.02 11.27 16.53
N LEU A 9 -12.03 10.46 16.27
CA LEU A 9 -11.85 9.04 15.98
C LEU A 9 -10.94 8.92 14.75
N GLN A 10 -9.71 8.46 14.97
CA GLN A 10 -8.85 8.08 13.86
C GLN A 10 -9.24 6.66 13.41
N PRO A 11 -9.36 6.40 12.09
CA PRO A 11 -9.76 5.08 11.57
C PRO A 11 -8.63 4.02 11.69
N TRP A 12 -7.59 4.31 12.45
CA TRP A 12 -6.45 3.45 12.75
C TRP A 12 -5.90 3.84 14.14
N GLY A 13 -5.38 2.86 14.87
CA GLY A 13 -4.74 3.08 16.16
C GLY A 13 -3.24 3.31 16.03
N GLN A 14 -2.62 4.01 16.99
CA GLN A 14 -1.17 4.17 17.07
C GLN A 14 -0.43 2.82 17.01
N TRP A 15 -1.06 1.76 17.53
CA TRP A 15 -0.57 0.39 17.43
C TRP A 15 -0.46 -0.07 15.97
N ASP A 16 -1.48 0.13 15.14
CA ASP A 16 -1.52 -0.34 13.74
C ASP A 16 -0.43 0.35 12.90
N LEU A 17 -0.24 1.64 13.13
CA LEU A 17 0.87 2.39 12.56
C LEU A 17 2.21 1.81 12.99
N GLN A 18 2.43 1.58 14.29
CA GLN A 18 3.69 1.04 14.79
C GLN A 18 4.00 -0.35 14.21
N GLN A 19 2.98 -1.22 14.11
CA GLN A 19 3.13 -2.54 13.50
C GLN A 19 3.51 -2.46 12.02
N SER A 20 2.88 -1.53 11.28
CA SER A 20 3.21 -1.29 9.87
C SER A 20 4.62 -0.72 9.70
N LEU A 21 5.07 0.18 10.58
CA LEU A 21 6.43 0.73 10.59
C LEU A 21 7.48 -0.34 10.91
N ASN A 22 7.21 -1.22 11.87
CA ASN A 22 8.10 -2.33 12.19
C ASN A 22 8.20 -3.31 11.00
N ALA A 23 7.07 -3.68 10.40
CA ALA A 23 7.05 -4.57 9.24
C ALA A 23 7.78 -3.95 8.02
N TRP A 24 7.68 -2.63 7.86
CA TRP A 24 8.44 -1.87 6.87
C TRP A 24 9.95 -1.95 7.12
N ASP A 25 10.37 -1.64 8.35
CA ASP A 25 11.79 -1.69 8.74
C ASP A 25 12.40 -3.07 8.51
N GLU A 26 11.70 -4.12 8.95
CA GLU A 26 12.13 -5.51 8.76
C GLU A 26 12.21 -5.92 7.28
N LEU A 27 11.26 -5.48 6.43
CA LEU A 27 11.31 -5.73 4.99
C LEU A 27 12.54 -5.05 4.36
N VAL A 28 12.72 -3.76 4.62
CA VAL A 28 13.84 -2.99 4.06
C VAL A 28 15.17 -3.61 4.50
N ALA A 29 15.28 -4.01 5.77
CA ALA A 29 16.49 -4.66 6.28
C ALA A 29 16.75 -6.01 5.60
N ALA A 30 15.72 -6.84 5.41
CA ALA A 30 15.85 -8.13 4.76
C ALA A 30 16.29 -8.02 3.28
N ILE A 31 15.87 -6.96 2.59
CA ILE A 31 16.31 -6.65 1.23
C ILE A 31 17.77 -6.18 1.25
N GLU A 32 18.09 -5.17 2.06
CA GLU A 32 19.44 -4.60 2.18
C GLU A 32 20.50 -5.65 2.53
N GLU A 33 20.20 -6.57 3.45
CA GLU A 33 21.08 -7.69 3.82
C GLU A 33 21.40 -8.62 2.65
N ARG A 34 20.46 -8.78 1.71
CA ARG A 34 20.62 -9.65 0.53
C ARG A 34 21.18 -8.92 -0.69
N MET A 35 21.34 -7.60 -0.63
CA MET A 35 21.94 -6.86 -1.73
C MET A 35 23.42 -7.24 -1.87
N PRO A 36 23.91 -7.50 -3.10
CA PRO A 36 25.30 -7.90 -3.34
C PRO A 36 26.30 -6.77 -3.02
N VAL A 37 25.85 -5.52 -3.15
CA VAL A 37 26.60 -4.33 -2.76
C VAL A 37 25.84 -3.68 -1.62
N GLN A 38 26.46 -3.64 -0.45
CA GLN A 38 25.90 -2.94 0.70
C GLN A 38 25.92 -1.45 0.39
N PRO A 39 24.74 -0.79 0.33
CA PRO A 39 24.70 0.64 0.06
C PRO A 39 25.30 1.38 1.27
N GLU A 40 25.84 2.58 1.03
CA GLU A 40 26.32 3.42 2.13
C GLU A 40 25.20 3.63 3.15
N GLN A 41 25.51 3.35 4.42
CA GLN A 41 24.57 3.50 5.51
C GLN A 41 24.10 4.96 5.58
N ARG A 42 22.82 5.18 5.30
CA ARG A 42 22.19 6.47 5.56
C ARG A 42 21.97 6.63 7.06
N SER A 43 21.89 7.88 7.51
CA SER A 43 21.55 8.17 8.90
C SER A 43 20.21 7.52 9.27
N ASP A 44 20.16 6.84 10.41
CA ASP A 44 18.96 6.18 10.97
C ASP A 44 17.79 7.16 11.15
N THR A 45 18.06 8.45 11.13
CA THR A 45 17.06 9.53 11.24
C THR A 45 16.41 9.89 9.90
N THR A 46 16.84 9.29 8.78
CA THR A 46 16.33 9.64 7.45
C THR A 46 15.00 8.95 7.22
N THR A 47 13.94 9.74 7.12
CA THR A 47 12.59 9.26 6.82
C THR A 47 12.43 9.05 5.32
N LEU A 48 11.50 8.16 4.94
CA LEU A 48 11.17 7.87 3.56
C LEU A 48 10.68 9.13 2.82
N PHE A 49 10.06 10.03 3.57
CA PHE A 49 9.36 11.18 3.05
C PHE A 49 9.55 12.42 3.92
N GLU A 50 9.67 13.58 3.30
CA GLU A 50 9.79 14.85 4.01
C GLU A 50 8.43 15.26 4.61
N THR A 51 8.44 15.68 5.88
CA THR A 51 7.21 16.09 6.60
C THR A 51 6.47 17.21 5.88
N THR A 52 7.19 18.20 5.34
CA THR A 52 6.62 19.35 4.63
C THR A 52 5.88 18.95 3.35
N VAL A 53 6.41 17.96 2.62
CA VAL A 53 5.78 17.42 1.40
C VAL A 53 4.55 16.60 1.78
N ALA A 54 4.62 15.81 2.86
CA ALA A 54 3.48 15.04 3.35
C ALA A 54 2.34 15.94 3.82
N GLU A 55 2.63 17.01 4.57
CA GLU A 55 1.63 17.98 5.03
C GLU A 55 0.92 18.68 3.87
N ARG A 56 1.62 18.92 2.77
CA ARG A 56 1.05 19.58 1.59
C ARG A 56 0.15 18.67 0.75
N TRP A 57 0.51 17.40 0.63
CA TRP A 57 -0.05 16.53 -0.41
C TRP A 57 -0.75 15.27 0.10
N CYS A 58 -0.50 14.83 1.34
CA CYS A 58 -1.15 13.65 1.92
C CYS A 58 -2.40 14.04 2.70
N ASP A 59 -3.56 13.89 2.07
CA ASP A 59 -4.86 14.10 2.73
C ASP A 59 -5.21 12.96 3.71
N HIS A 60 -4.71 11.74 3.48
CA HIS A 60 -5.00 10.58 4.31
C HIS A 60 -4.10 10.54 5.56
N PRO A 61 -4.67 10.49 6.79
CA PRO A 61 -3.89 10.60 8.02
C PRO A 61 -2.91 9.44 8.22
N PHE A 62 -3.32 8.20 7.92
CA PHE A 62 -2.44 7.04 7.99
C PHE A 62 -1.26 7.15 7.01
N GLN A 63 -1.52 7.42 5.71
CA GLN A 63 -0.47 7.62 4.72
C GLN A 63 0.55 8.67 5.18
N ARG A 64 0.06 9.83 5.64
CA ARG A 64 0.93 10.90 6.14
C ARG A 64 1.78 10.43 7.32
N ALA A 65 1.17 9.78 8.31
CA ALA A 65 1.86 9.31 9.49
C ALA A 65 2.90 8.23 9.15
N PHE A 66 2.55 7.28 8.28
CA PHE A 66 3.42 6.21 7.84
C PHE A 66 4.60 6.75 7.03
N LEU A 67 4.36 7.52 5.96
CA LEU A 67 5.43 8.01 5.07
C LEU A 67 6.44 8.93 5.79
N THR A 68 6.00 9.68 6.80
CA THR A 68 6.88 10.60 7.56
C THR A 68 7.64 9.93 8.70
N GLN A 69 7.32 8.67 9.05
CA GLN A 69 7.99 7.92 10.12
C GLN A 69 8.71 6.67 9.61
N ALA A 70 8.29 6.12 8.48
CA ALA A 70 8.95 5.00 7.82
C ALA A 70 10.38 5.40 7.50
N ARG A 71 11.36 4.55 7.83
CA ARG A 71 12.76 4.82 7.48
C ARG A 71 12.96 4.79 5.97
N ALA A 72 13.88 5.59 5.46
CA ALA A 72 14.36 5.44 4.09
C ALA A 72 15.26 4.20 3.96
N SER A 73 15.24 3.57 2.80
CA SER A 73 16.28 2.62 2.41
C SER A 73 17.60 3.36 2.15
N ASN A 74 18.70 2.64 2.32
CA ASN A 74 20.04 3.12 2.01
C ASN A 74 20.21 3.40 0.50
N ASN A 75 19.46 2.68 -0.35
CA ASN A 75 19.32 2.97 -1.78
C ASN A 75 17.94 3.57 -2.10
N SER A 76 17.88 4.84 -2.51
CA SER A 76 16.62 5.56 -2.84
C SER A 76 15.87 5.06 -4.07
N THR A 77 16.45 4.14 -4.83
CA THR A 77 15.85 3.51 -6.01
C THR A 77 15.57 2.03 -5.81
N MET A 78 15.60 1.56 -4.55
CA MET A 78 15.43 0.17 -4.20
C MET A 78 13.98 -0.28 -4.40
N ASN A 79 13.80 -1.32 -5.21
CA ASN A 79 12.51 -2.01 -5.34
C ASN A 79 12.23 -2.81 -4.07
N ILE A 80 11.03 -2.65 -3.52
CA ILE A 80 10.56 -3.36 -2.31
C ILE A 80 9.74 -4.62 -2.62
N ALA A 81 9.24 -4.71 -3.85
CA ALA A 81 8.60 -5.87 -4.43
C ALA A 81 8.84 -5.83 -5.96
N PRO A 82 8.56 -6.90 -6.72
CA PRO A 82 8.77 -6.91 -8.17
C PRO A 82 8.02 -5.76 -8.86
N GLY A 83 8.78 -4.81 -9.45
CA GLY A 83 8.22 -3.62 -10.09
C GLY A 83 7.51 -2.62 -9.16
N VAL A 84 7.75 -2.66 -7.85
CA VAL A 84 7.18 -1.71 -6.88
C VAL A 84 8.30 -0.94 -6.19
N ASN A 85 8.23 0.39 -6.33
CA ASN A 85 9.21 1.31 -5.77
C ASN A 85 8.56 2.19 -4.71
N PRO A 86 9.16 2.37 -3.53
CA PRO A 86 8.64 3.32 -2.58
C PRO A 86 8.80 4.76 -3.07
N TRP A 87 7.92 5.63 -2.58
CA TRP A 87 8.00 7.05 -2.91
C TRP A 87 9.29 7.68 -2.43
N ASN A 88 9.74 8.70 -3.17
CA ASN A 88 10.63 9.74 -2.66
C ASN A 88 9.94 11.10 -2.82
N SER A 89 10.31 12.07 -1.97
CA SER A 89 9.69 13.41 -1.97
C SER A 89 9.63 14.07 -3.36
N PRO A 90 10.72 14.09 -4.17
CA PRO A 90 10.67 14.73 -5.48
C PRO A 90 9.67 14.10 -6.46
N THR A 91 9.64 12.78 -6.57
CA THR A 91 8.75 12.09 -7.51
C THR A 91 7.28 12.20 -7.09
N PHE A 92 7.01 12.11 -5.80
CA PHE A 92 5.66 12.26 -5.26
C PHE A 92 5.11 13.67 -5.49
N GLU A 93 5.90 14.71 -5.18
CA GLU A 93 5.49 16.10 -5.41
C GLU A 93 5.30 16.38 -6.90
N ALA A 94 6.19 15.91 -7.77
CA ALA A 94 6.07 16.10 -9.21
C ALA A 94 4.76 15.51 -9.77
N ILE A 95 4.36 14.32 -9.30
CA ILE A 95 3.12 13.67 -9.73
C ILE A 95 1.89 14.42 -9.22
N HIS A 96 1.86 14.81 -7.94
CA HIS A 96 0.72 15.52 -7.38
C HIS A 96 0.58 16.95 -7.92
N ALA A 97 1.68 17.66 -8.12
CA ALA A 97 1.68 19.01 -8.67
C ALA A 97 1.21 19.04 -10.14
N LYS A 98 1.47 17.97 -10.90
CA LYS A 98 1.03 17.85 -12.29
C LYS A 98 -0.46 17.53 -12.41
N GLU A 99 -1.09 17.01 -11.37
CA GLU A 99 -2.50 16.63 -11.42
C GLU A 99 -3.42 17.87 -11.52
N PRO A 100 -4.19 18.02 -12.63
CA PRO A 100 -5.11 19.13 -12.78
C PRO A 100 -6.16 19.14 -11.65
N ILE A 101 -6.54 20.33 -11.18
CA ILE A 101 -7.55 20.47 -10.12
C ILE A 101 -8.92 19.86 -10.50
N ASN A 102 -9.20 19.81 -11.79
CA ASN A 102 -10.40 19.24 -12.39
C ASN A 102 -10.18 17.82 -12.96
N SER A 103 -9.14 17.10 -12.51
CA SER A 103 -8.95 15.69 -12.90
C SER A 103 -10.16 14.84 -12.51
N GLU A 104 -10.45 13.80 -13.29
CA GLU A 104 -11.54 12.85 -13.01
C GLU A 104 -11.46 12.33 -11.57
N ARG A 105 -10.26 11.92 -11.14
CA ARG A 105 -9.98 11.43 -9.78
C ARG A 105 -10.31 12.47 -8.71
N ARG A 106 -9.77 13.70 -8.81
CA ARG A 106 -10.00 14.75 -7.79
C ARG A 106 -11.47 15.13 -7.69
N LEU A 107 -12.19 15.12 -8.82
CA LEU A 107 -13.62 15.34 -8.84
C LEU A 107 -14.40 14.13 -8.30
N ALA A 108 -13.99 12.90 -8.61
CA ALA A 108 -14.62 11.67 -8.10
C ALA A 108 -14.43 11.48 -6.59
N ILE A 109 -13.34 11.99 -6.01
CA ILE A 109 -13.06 12.00 -4.57
C ILE A 109 -13.67 13.23 -3.88
N GLY A 110 -13.59 14.41 -4.52
CA GLY A 110 -14.06 15.69 -3.99
C GLY A 110 -15.45 16.09 -4.50
N ASN A 111 -15.78 17.37 -4.50
CA ASN A 111 -17.08 17.84 -5.00
C ASN A 111 -17.05 17.98 -6.53
N LYS A 112 -18.04 17.40 -7.22
CA LYS A 112 -18.27 17.65 -8.66
C LYS A 112 -19.13 18.89 -8.83
N PRO A 113 -18.92 19.68 -9.91
CA PRO A 113 -19.81 20.79 -10.24
C PRO A 113 -21.29 20.38 -10.41
N SER A 114 -21.54 19.12 -10.76
CA SER A 114 -22.87 18.54 -10.94
C SER A 114 -23.47 17.93 -9.67
N ASP A 115 -22.75 17.92 -8.55
CA ASP A 115 -23.30 17.36 -7.31
C ASP A 115 -24.38 18.29 -6.75
N ASP A 116 -25.40 17.69 -6.12
CA ASP A 116 -26.38 18.44 -5.34
C ASP A 116 -25.66 19.19 -4.20
N PRO A 117 -25.95 20.47 -3.95
CA PRO A 117 -25.34 21.22 -2.84
C PRO A 117 -25.53 20.60 -1.45
N GLN A 118 -26.55 19.75 -1.26
CA GLN A 118 -26.79 18.98 -0.02
C GLN A 118 -26.06 17.64 -0.01
N ARG A 119 -25.47 17.22 -1.14
CA ARG A 119 -24.69 15.99 -1.25
C ARG A 119 -23.26 16.25 -0.77
N GLU A 120 -23.09 16.13 0.52
CA GLU A 120 -21.77 16.12 1.14
C GLU A 120 -21.01 14.84 0.74
N CYS A 121 -20.03 14.94 -0.17
CA CYS A 121 -18.98 13.91 -0.22
C CYS A 121 -17.99 14.04 0.95
N HIS A 122 -18.24 14.97 1.89
CA HIS A 122 -17.37 15.31 3.03
C HIS A 122 -17.06 14.11 3.93
N ARG A 123 -17.82 13.00 3.86
CA ARG A 123 -17.48 11.76 4.54
C ARG A 123 -16.33 10.97 3.90
N ASP A 124 -16.06 11.14 2.60
CA ASP A 124 -15.27 10.17 1.81
C ASP A 124 -13.84 10.61 1.42
N ARG A 125 -13.43 11.87 1.64
CA ARG A 125 -12.06 12.30 1.25
C ARG A 125 -10.96 11.58 2.03
N ASN A 126 -11.19 11.39 3.34
CA ASN A 126 -10.26 10.66 4.21
C ASN A 126 -10.20 9.17 3.88
N PHE A 127 -11.20 8.65 3.15
CA PHE A 127 -11.30 7.25 2.75
C PHE A 127 -11.18 7.11 1.24
N ALA A 128 -10.65 8.10 0.53
CA ALA A 128 -10.34 7.94 -0.88
C ALA A 128 -9.19 6.94 -1.01
N PRO A 129 -9.15 6.11 -2.07
CA PRO A 129 -7.99 5.25 -2.28
C PRO A 129 -6.73 6.08 -2.48
N VAL A 130 -5.67 5.69 -1.79
CA VAL A 130 -4.42 6.45 -1.76
C VAL A 130 -3.27 5.56 -2.19
N LEU A 131 -2.50 5.99 -3.18
CA LEU A 131 -1.34 5.23 -3.66
C LEU A 131 -0.20 5.32 -2.64
N LEU A 132 0.07 4.22 -1.95
CA LEU A 132 1.12 4.13 -0.95
C LEU A 132 2.46 3.78 -1.58
N PHE A 133 2.50 2.76 -2.45
CA PHE A 133 3.70 2.37 -3.17
C PHE A 133 3.42 2.20 -4.67
N PRO A 134 3.94 3.08 -5.54
CA PRO A 134 3.73 3.00 -6.98
C PRO A 134 4.45 1.82 -7.61
N SER A 135 3.83 1.30 -8.67
CA SER A 135 4.53 0.56 -9.71
C SER A 135 4.82 1.48 -10.91
N ASP A 136 5.73 1.04 -11.78
CA ASP A 136 6.14 1.76 -12.98
C ASP A 136 5.14 1.63 -14.14
N THR A 137 4.06 0.87 -13.95
CA THR A 137 3.06 0.61 -14.98
C THR A 137 1.76 1.40 -14.76
N THR A 138 0.90 1.35 -15.78
CA THR A 138 -0.40 2.02 -15.75
C THR A 138 -1.52 1.03 -16.02
N VAL A 139 -2.64 1.28 -15.35
CA VAL A 139 -3.86 0.47 -15.33
C VAL A 139 -4.97 1.27 -15.97
N ALA A 140 -5.44 0.81 -17.13
CA ALA A 140 -6.55 1.45 -17.82
C ALA A 140 -7.86 1.33 -17.01
N HIS A 141 -8.12 0.14 -16.48
CA HIS A 141 -9.30 -0.19 -15.68
C HIS A 141 -8.92 -1.14 -14.54
N PRO A 142 -9.03 -0.71 -13.27
CA PRO A 142 -8.85 -1.61 -12.14
C PRO A 142 -10.01 -2.62 -12.09
N ALA A 143 -9.72 -3.85 -11.68
CA ALA A 143 -10.72 -4.88 -11.45
C ALA A 143 -11.65 -4.56 -10.25
N SER A 144 -11.14 -3.82 -9.25
CA SER A 144 -11.94 -3.40 -8.10
C SER A 144 -12.90 -2.28 -8.49
N ARG A 145 -14.21 -2.54 -8.36
CA ARG A 145 -15.26 -1.54 -8.60
C ARG A 145 -15.11 -0.30 -7.72
N ARG A 146 -14.49 -0.43 -6.53
CA ARG A 146 -14.21 0.70 -5.65
C ARG A 146 -13.20 1.68 -6.26
N PHE A 147 -12.35 1.23 -7.17
CA PHE A 147 -11.37 2.07 -7.85
C PHE A 147 -11.83 2.51 -9.24
N ASP A 148 -12.54 1.64 -9.99
CA ASP A 148 -13.02 1.95 -11.35
C ASP A 148 -14.26 2.85 -11.33
N ASN A 149 -15.12 2.69 -10.31
CA ASN A 149 -16.34 3.47 -10.15
C ASN A 149 -16.59 3.80 -8.68
N PHE A 150 -15.73 4.67 -8.12
CA PHE A 150 -15.77 5.08 -6.72
C PHE A 150 -17.13 5.69 -6.37
N TRP A 151 -17.97 4.91 -5.67
CA TRP A 151 -19.33 5.27 -5.28
C TRP A 151 -20.21 5.81 -6.43
N GLY A 152 -20.04 5.28 -7.65
CA GLY A 152 -20.79 5.75 -8.82
C GLY A 152 -20.23 7.02 -9.47
N ARG A 153 -19.04 7.47 -9.05
CA ARG A 153 -18.46 8.76 -9.48
C ARG A 153 -17.31 8.61 -10.48
N GLY A 154 -16.81 7.42 -10.75
CA GLY A 154 -15.76 7.18 -11.75
C GLY A 154 -14.41 6.77 -11.18
N LEU A 155 -13.37 6.87 -12.00
CA LEU A 155 -12.04 6.31 -11.74
C LEU A 155 -11.24 7.15 -10.75
N VAL A 156 -10.60 6.50 -9.77
CA VAL A 156 -9.87 7.19 -8.68
C VAL A 156 -8.38 6.85 -8.56
N LEU A 157 -7.78 6.23 -9.57
CA LEU A 157 -6.34 5.96 -9.59
C LEU A 157 -5.52 7.21 -9.91
N LEU A 158 -4.53 7.53 -9.06
CA LEU A 158 -3.54 8.60 -9.32
C LEU A 158 -2.70 8.26 -10.55
N GLU A 159 -2.73 9.13 -11.58
CA GLU A 159 -2.10 8.92 -12.89
C GLU A 159 -2.38 7.54 -13.53
N ARG A 160 -3.49 6.89 -13.15
CA ARG A 160 -3.77 5.49 -13.53
C ARG A 160 -2.64 4.53 -13.18
N ARG A 161 -1.81 4.80 -12.19
CA ARG A 161 -0.68 3.93 -11.83
C ARG A 161 -1.16 2.64 -11.19
N ALA A 162 -0.41 1.57 -11.42
CA ALA A 162 -0.50 0.37 -10.60
C ALA A 162 0.24 0.57 -9.27
N GLY A 163 0.04 -0.36 -8.34
CA GLY A 163 0.78 -0.40 -7.08
C GLY A 163 -0.08 -0.74 -5.88
N LEU A 164 0.49 -0.55 -4.69
CA LEU A 164 -0.19 -0.80 -3.43
C LEU A 164 -0.95 0.45 -2.98
N TYR A 165 -2.27 0.33 -2.89
CA TYR A 165 -3.17 1.40 -2.46
C TYR A 165 -3.71 1.13 -1.06
N LEU A 166 -3.88 2.18 -0.25
CA LEU A 166 -4.78 2.14 0.90
C LEU A 166 -6.22 1.99 0.38
N TYR A 167 -6.95 1.05 0.97
CA TYR A 167 -8.30 0.72 0.55
C TYR A 167 -9.32 1.72 1.13
N PRO A 168 -10.35 2.11 0.34
CA PRO A 168 -11.32 3.09 0.78
C PRO A 168 -12.39 2.51 1.72
N GLU A 169 -12.04 2.22 2.97
CA GLU A 169 -12.98 1.66 3.96
C GLU A 169 -12.86 2.34 5.33
N GLU A 170 -14.01 2.71 5.90
CA GLU A 170 -14.08 3.54 7.11
C GLU A 170 -13.48 2.89 8.36
N GLU A 171 -13.53 1.55 8.41
CA GLU A 171 -13.18 0.77 9.61
C GLU A 171 -11.72 0.33 9.63
N TRP A 172 -10.98 0.46 8.51
CA TRP A 172 -9.64 -0.11 8.35
C TRP A 172 -8.72 0.85 7.62
N GLY A 173 -8.23 1.88 8.33
CA GLY A 173 -7.39 2.94 7.76
C GLY A 173 -6.01 2.51 7.24
N ASP A 174 -5.57 1.28 7.55
CA ASP A 174 -4.32 0.67 7.09
C ASP A 174 -4.53 -0.54 6.15
N ALA A 175 -5.78 -0.83 5.77
CA ALA A 175 -6.08 -1.87 4.80
C ALA A 175 -5.51 -1.49 3.43
N VAL A 176 -4.96 -2.47 2.72
CA VAL A 176 -4.33 -2.26 1.42
C VAL A 176 -4.85 -3.20 0.35
N LEU A 177 -4.76 -2.73 -0.89
CA LEU A 177 -5.08 -3.49 -2.09
C LEU A 177 -4.02 -3.22 -3.16
N PHE A 178 -3.51 -4.28 -3.79
CA PHE A 178 -2.58 -4.14 -4.90
C PHE A 178 -3.33 -4.10 -6.23
N VAL A 179 -3.24 -2.96 -6.91
CA VAL A 179 -3.91 -2.71 -8.19
C VAL A 179 -2.93 -2.98 -9.33
N HIS A 180 -3.25 -3.97 -10.17
CA HIS A 180 -2.45 -4.44 -11.32
C HIS A 180 -3.21 -4.31 -12.65
N GLY A 181 -4.55 -4.13 -12.61
CA GLY A 181 -5.35 -3.90 -13.81
C GLY A 181 -5.69 -5.14 -14.65
N LYS A 182 -5.08 -6.29 -14.38
CA LYS A 182 -5.45 -7.56 -15.04
C LYS A 182 -6.41 -8.37 -14.18
N ARG A 183 -7.73 -8.19 -14.39
CA ARG A 183 -8.89 -8.98 -13.89
C ARG A 183 -8.94 -9.34 -12.39
N ARG A 184 -7.90 -9.10 -11.59
CA ARG A 184 -7.74 -9.49 -10.19
C ARG A 184 -6.77 -8.52 -9.51
N ASP A 185 -7.27 -7.38 -9.04
CA ASP A 185 -6.56 -6.47 -8.12
C ASP A 185 -6.42 -7.08 -6.71
N THR A 186 -6.43 -8.41 -6.61
CA THR A 186 -6.56 -9.17 -5.36
C THR A 186 -5.39 -10.12 -5.16
N LEU A 187 -4.25 -9.82 -5.79
CA LEU A 187 -3.03 -10.63 -5.73
C LEU A 187 -2.56 -10.93 -4.30
N PHE A 188 -2.91 -10.06 -3.34
CA PHE A 188 -2.59 -10.23 -1.92
C PHE A 188 -3.82 -10.22 -1.00
N THR A 189 -5.01 -10.62 -1.48
CA THR A 189 -6.17 -10.68 -0.58
C THR A 189 -6.12 -11.91 0.33
N TYR A 190 -5.96 -11.66 1.63
CA TYR A 190 -6.32 -12.60 2.69
C TYR A 190 -7.83 -12.74 2.76
N GLN A 191 -8.34 -13.80 2.18
CA GLN A 191 -9.72 -14.22 2.41
C GLN A 191 -9.68 -15.50 3.25
N ASN A 192 -10.48 -15.48 4.32
CA ASN A 192 -10.84 -16.58 5.21
C ASN A 192 -9.82 -17.04 6.26
N GLY A 193 -9.91 -16.45 7.45
CA GLY A 193 -10.10 -17.23 8.67
C GLY A 193 -11.52 -16.96 9.15
N TRP A 194 -12.35 -17.99 9.33
CA TRP A 194 -13.71 -17.81 9.87
C TRP A 194 -13.59 -17.22 11.28
N CYS A 195 -13.87 -15.92 11.42
CA CYS A 195 -13.99 -15.29 12.73
C CYS A 195 -15.42 -15.52 13.21
N PRO A 196 -15.67 -16.18 14.35
CA PRO A 196 -17.03 -16.39 14.86
C PRO A 196 -17.82 -15.09 15.07
N TRP A 197 -17.10 -13.98 15.19
CA TRP A 197 -17.63 -12.64 15.49
C TRP A 197 -17.64 -11.68 14.29
N MET A 198 -16.98 -12.01 13.17
CA MET A 198 -16.99 -11.20 11.95
C MET A 198 -17.29 -12.07 10.72
N ARG A 199 -18.37 -11.75 10.01
CA ARG A 199 -18.88 -12.55 8.87
C ARG A 199 -17.91 -12.59 7.67
N VAL A 200 -17.00 -11.62 7.57
CA VAL A 200 -15.98 -11.51 6.53
C VAL A 200 -14.73 -10.94 7.19
N ARG A 201 -13.54 -11.52 6.93
CA ARG A 201 -12.27 -10.93 7.36
C ARG A 201 -12.07 -9.63 6.54
N PRO A 202 -11.65 -8.53 7.17
CA PRO A 202 -11.24 -7.33 6.44
C PRO A 202 -10.09 -7.64 5.48
N LEU A 203 -9.85 -6.72 4.55
CA LEU A 203 -8.73 -6.76 3.62
C LEU A 203 -7.38 -6.87 4.36
N ALA A 204 -6.36 -7.28 3.61
CA ALA A 204 -4.99 -7.34 4.13
C ALA A 204 -4.57 -5.98 4.69
N THR A 205 -4.02 -5.96 5.90
CA THR A 205 -3.41 -4.73 6.43
C THR A 205 -2.02 -4.52 5.85
N LEU A 206 -1.54 -3.28 5.88
CA LEU A 206 -0.19 -2.95 5.39
C LEU A 206 0.88 -3.81 6.07
N ARG A 207 0.80 -4.02 7.40
CA ARG A 207 1.75 -4.90 8.11
C ARG A 207 1.77 -6.31 7.51
N GLU A 208 0.61 -6.89 7.20
CA GLU A 208 0.50 -8.27 6.73
C GLU A 208 1.13 -8.44 5.36
N VAL A 209 0.92 -7.47 4.47
CA VAL A 209 1.54 -7.45 3.15
C VAL A 209 3.06 -7.30 3.26
N LEU A 210 3.55 -6.35 4.07
CA LEU A 210 4.98 -6.10 4.24
C LEU A 210 5.71 -7.28 4.91
N THR A 211 5.14 -7.86 5.96
CA THR A 211 5.67 -9.07 6.62
C THR A 211 5.73 -10.23 5.64
N PHE A 212 4.72 -10.38 4.79
CA PHE A 212 4.72 -11.44 3.79
C PHE A 212 5.78 -11.22 2.70
N TRP A 213 5.91 -10.00 2.19
CA TRP A 213 6.98 -9.63 1.26
C TRP A 213 8.36 -9.90 1.86
N LYS A 214 8.54 -9.66 3.16
CA LYS A 214 9.77 -9.99 3.87
C LYS A 214 10.05 -11.49 3.79
N PHE A 215 9.07 -12.34 4.05
CA PHE A 215 9.26 -13.79 3.95
C PHE A 215 9.65 -14.23 2.54
N LEU A 216 9.02 -13.68 1.50
CA LEU A 216 9.39 -13.99 0.12
C LEU A 216 10.85 -13.62 -0.20
N VAL A 217 11.34 -12.51 0.34
CA VAL A 217 12.76 -12.11 0.23
C VAL A 217 13.64 -13.05 1.05
N VAL A 218 13.25 -13.34 2.30
CA VAL A 218 14.05 -14.14 3.23
C VAL A 218 14.30 -15.54 2.72
N ASP A 219 13.25 -16.16 2.19
CA ASP A 219 13.25 -17.53 1.70
C ASP A 219 13.80 -17.65 0.26
N GLY A 220 14.28 -16.53 -0.32
CA GLY A 220 14.87 -16.49 -1.66
C GLY A 220 13.86 -16.71 -2.79
N VAL A 221 12.56 -16.63 -2.52
CA VAL A 221 11.51 -16.69 -3.55
C VAL A 221 11.56 -15.43 -4.42
N TRP A 222 11.78 -14.28 -3.78
CA TRP A 222 12.15 -13.03 -4.44
C TRP A 222 13.66 -12.89 -4.43
N GLN A 223 14.23 -12.89 -5.64
CA GLN A 223 15.65 -12.64 -5.83
C GLN A 223 15.94 -11.16 -5.59
N VAL A 224 17.13 -10.84 -5.07
CA VAL A 224 17.55 -9.47 -4.77
C VAL A 224 18.86 -9.17 -5.51
N ASN A 225 18.94 -8.01 -6.15
CA ASN A 225 20.14 -7.50 -6.81
C ASN A 225 20.53 -6.11 -6.27
N GLU A 226 21.44 -5.41 -6.95
CA GLU A 226 21.89 -4.06 -6.58
C GLU A 226 20.79 -2.98 -6.60
N TYR A 227 19.61 -3.28 -7.13
CA TYR A 227 18.43 -2.41 -7.19
C TYR A 227 17.28 -2.90 -6.30
N GLY A 228 17.53 -3.84 -5.38
CA GLY A 228 16.52 -4.42 -4.49
C GLY A 228 15.86 -5.67 -5.09
N VAL A 229 14.57 -5.85 -4.85
CA VAL A 229 13.83 -7.01 -5.35
C VAL A 229 13.80 -7.04 -6.88
N VAL A 230 14.25 -8.16 -7.45
CA VAL A 230 14.35 -8.39 -8.89
C VAL A 230 12.99 -8.73 -9.46
N GLY A 231 12.73 -8.20 -10.65
CA GLY A 231 11.56 -8.48 -11.45
C GLY A 231 10.80 -7.21 -11.80
N GLY A 232 9.95 -7.32 -12.80
CA GLY A 232 8.94 -6.31 -13.08
C GLY A 232 7.59 -6.77 -12.56
N GLU A 233 6.59 -5.92 -12.74
CA GLU A 233 5.20 -6.25 -12.45
C GLU A 233 4.72 -7.51 -13.21
N SER A 234 5.36 -7.87 -14.32
CA SER A 234 5.12 -9.13 -15.05
C SER A 234 5.35 -10.38 -14.22
N TYR A 235 6.13 -10.30 -13.13
CA TYR A 235 6.23 -11.36 -12.14
C TYR A 235 4.84 -11.77 -11.62
N PHE A 236 3.95 -10.80 -11.39
CA PHE A 236 2.59 -11.07 -10.93
C PHE A 236 1.69 -11.70 -12.02
N ASP A 237 2.05 -11.56 -13.29
CA ASP A 237 1.38 -12.28 -14.39
C ASP A 237 1.73 -13.77 -14.37
N GLU A 238 3.00 -14.09 -14.12
CA GLU A 238 3.52 -15.47 -14.08
C GLU A 238 3.03 -16.24 -12.84
N LEU A 239 2.67 -15.51 -11.78
CA LEU A 239 2.10 -16.10 -10.58
C LEU A 239 0.65 -16.57 -10.74
N ASP A 240 -0.06 -16.13 -11.80
CA ASP A 240 -1.47 -16.49 -12.01
C ASP A 240 -1.65 -18.00 -12.26
N GLY A 241 -2.01 -18.72 -11.19
CA GLY A 241 -2.22 -20.17 -11.22
C GLY A 241 -1.05 -21.01 -10.78
N SER A 242 0.01 -20.36 -10.29
CA SER A 242 1.12 -21.04 -9.68
C SER A 242 0.88 -21.26 -8.18
N ARG A 243 1.33 -22.41 -7.70
CA ARG A 243 1.52 -22.68 -6.27
C ARG A 243 3.02 -22.80 -6.03
N LYS A 244 3.52 -22.17 -4.98
CA LYS A 244 4.90 -22.34 -4.52
C LYS A 244 4.87 -22.83 -3.09
N VAL A 245 5.69 -23.82 -2.77
CA VAL A 245 5.93 -24.19 -1.38
C VAL A 245 7.03 -23.28 -0.86
N VAL A 246 6.78 -22.61 0.26
CA VAL A 246 7.67 -21.63 0.87
C VAL A 246 7.87 -22.02 2.33
N GLU A 247 9.08 -21.87 2.86
CA GLU A 247 9.40 -22.31 4.22
C GLU A 247 9.24 -21.16 5.22
N LEU A 248 8.00 -20.91 5.64
CA LEU A 248 7.69 -19.87 6.62
C LEU A 248 8.04 -20.35 8.03
N ALA A 249 9.05 -19.75 8.66
CA ALA A 249 9.44 -20.04 10.04
C ALA A 249 9.66 -21.54 10.32
N ALA A 250 10.43 -22.22 9.47
CA ALA A 250 10.70 -23.66 9.50
C ALA A 250 9.45 -24.55 9.28
N THR A 251 8.37 -23.99 8.75
CA THR A 251 7.16 -24.72 8.36
C THR A 251 6.96 -24.59 6.84
N GLN A 252 6.93 -25.72 6.13
CA GLN A 252 6.57 -25.72 4.71
C GLN A 252 5.12 -25.29 4.54
N THR A 253 4.93 -24.13 3.94
CA THR A 253 3.63 -23.52 3.67
C THR A 253 3.41 -23.47 2.16
N GLU A 254 2.32 -24.07 1.69
CA GLU A 254 1.90 -23.94 0.29
C GLU A 254 1.31 -22.55 0.10
N VAL A 255 2.05 -21.71 -0.62
CA VAL A 255 1.64 -20.40 -1.08
C VAL A 255 0.93 -20.57 -2.43
N ASP A 256 -0.40 -20.54 -2.40
CA ASP A 256 -1.22 -20.48 -3.60
C ASP A 256 -1.49 -19.02 -3.95
N PHE A 257 -0.88 -18.54 -5.03
CA PHE A 257 -1.06 -17.16 -5.51
C PHE A 257 -2.44 -16.91 -6.14
N ARG A 258 -3.32 -17.93 -6.25
CA ARG A 258 -4.75 -17.81 -6.56
C ARG A 258 -5.65 -17.93 -5.34
N ALA A 259 -5.18 -18.47 -4.22
CA ALA A 259 -6.08 -18.80 -3.13
C ALA A 259 -6.42 -17.56 -2.29
N PRO A 260 -7.67 -17.45 -1.83
CA PRO A 260 -7.96 -16.66 -0.63
C PRO A 260 -6.97 -17.11 0.46
N TRP A 261 -6.01 -16.24 0.79
CA TRP A 261 -4.94 -16.57 1.73
C TRP A 261 -5.55 -16.81 3.10
N SER A 262 -5.72 -18.09 3.44
CA SER A 262 -6.53 -18.53 4.58
C SER A 262 -5.70 -18.86 5.82
N VAL A 263 -4.37 -18.83 5.74
CA VAL A 263 -3.53 -19.14 6.88
C VAL A 263 -2.20 -18.40 6.79
N ALA A 264 -2.10 -17.25 7.45
CA ALA A 264 -0.84 -16.90 8.11
C ALA A 264 -0.98 -17.41 9.57
N PRO A 265 0.08 -17.98 10.18
CA PRO A 265 0.03 -18.30 11.59
C PRO A 265 -0.26 -17.01 12.36
N ALA A 266 -1.32 -17.03 13.17
CA ALA A 266 -1.52 -16.00 14.17
C ALA A 266 -0.29 -16.04 15.10
N TYR A 267 0.52 -14.99 15.05
CA TYR A 267 1.49 -14.69 16.11
C TYR A 267 0.76 -13.95 17.24
#